data_AF-A0A160LK44-F1
#
_entry.id   AF-A0A160LK44-F1
#
_cell.length_a   1.000
_cell.length_b   1.000
_cell.length_c   1.000
_cell.angle_alpha   90.00
_cell.angle_beta   90.00
_cell.angle_gamma   90.00
#
_symmetry.space_group_name_H-M   'P 1'
#
loop_
_entity.id
_entity.type
_entity.pdbx_description
1 polymer ?
#
loop_
_entity_poly.entity_id
_entity_poly.type
_entity_poly.pdbx_seq_one_letter_code
_entity_poly.pdbx_strand_id
1 'polypeptide(L)' 'MGEKETLDKLKENIYHLDRSMDDAPYHGFNGDHIKGVRFAVNKILADTGLTTVSIFKEISKKG' A
#
# COMPACT_ATOMS: atom_id res chain seq x y z
N MET A 1 -17.34 -10.90 8.34
CA MET A 1 -15.90 -10.61 8.18
C MET A 1 -15.43 -9.98 9.47
N GLY A 2 -14.41 -10.53 10.12
CA GLY A 2 -13.92 -10.00 11.40
C GLY A 2 -12.99 -8.79 11.20
N GLU A 3 -12.90 -7.89 12.19
CA GLU A 3 -12.05 -6.69 12.11
C GLU A 3 -10.60 -6.99 11.75
N LYS A 4 -10.05 -8.09 12.30
CA LYS A 4 -8.71 -8.57 11.97
C LYS A 4 -8.56 -8.97 10.50
N GLU A 5 -9.53 -9.70 9.97
CA GLU A 5 -9.53 -10.12 8.56
C GLU A 5 -9.63 -8.90 7.63
N THR A 6 -10.39 -7.89 8.02
CA THR A 6 -10.52 -6.63 7.28
C THR A 6 -9.21 -5.85 7.27
N LEU A 7 -8.55 -5.77 8.42
CA LEU A 7 -7.24 -5.12 8.52
C LEU A 7 -6.19 -5.86 7.67
N ASP A 8 -6.17 -7.18 7.69
CA ASP A 8 -5.22 -7.98 6.90
C ASP A 8 -5.44 -7.77 5.39
N LYS A 9 -6.70 -7.78 4.90
CA LYS A 9 -6.98 -7.48 3.49
C LYS A 9 -6.63 -6.04 3.12
N LEU A 10 -6.82 -5.07 4.01
CA LEU A 10 -6.40 -3.68 3.79
C LEU A 10 -4.88 -3.59 3.60
N LYS A 11 -4.11 -4.28 4.44
CA LYS A 11 -2.64 -4.34 4.32
C LYS A 11 -2.21 -4.97 2.98
N GLU A 12 -2.84 -6.08 2.59
CA GLU A 12 -2.57 -6.74 1.30
C GLU A 12 -2.87 -5.82 0.12
N ASN A 13 -4.02 -5.12 0.14
CA ASN A 13 -4.40 -4.19 -0.91
C ASN A 13 -3.40 -3.02 -1.03
N ILE A 14 -2.92 -2.47 0.10
CA ILE A 14 -1.90 -1.41 0.11
C ILE A 14 -0.59 -1.93 -0.49
N TYR A 15 -0.18 -3.16 -0.17
CA TYR A 15 1.01 -3.78 -0.74
C TYR A 15 0.90 -3.97 -2.25
N HIS A 16 -0.22 -4.52 -2.72
CA HIS A 16 -0.45 -4.72 -4.15
C HIS A 16 -0.53 -3.39 -4.91
N LEU A 17 -1.18 -2.38 -4.33
CA LEU A 17 -1.28 -1.06 -4.94
C LEU A 17 0.09 -0.44 -5.16
N ASP A 18 0.98 -0.44 -4.16
CA ASP A 18 2.31 0.15 -4.32
C ASP A 18 3.20 -0.67 -5.27
N ARG A 19 3.06 -2.01 -5.32
CA ARG A 19 3.67 -2.83 -6.37
C ARG A 19 3.17 -2.47 -7.77
N SER A 20 1.87 -2.22 -7.93
CA SER A 20 1.29 -1.77 -9.20
C SER A 20 1.72 -0.34 -9.58
N MET A 21 2.37 0.42 -8.69
CA MET A 21 2.97 1.70 -9.07
C MET A 21 4.30 1.54 -9.80
N ASP A 22 4.94 0.37 -9.74
CA ASP A 22 6.20 0.11 -10.45
C ASP A 22 5.96 -0.03 -11.97
N ASP A 23 4.83 -0.61 -12.39
CA ASP A 23 4.44 -0.78 -13.80
C ASP A 23 3.46 0.31 -14.29
N ALA A 24 2.86 1.10 -13.40
CA ALA A 24 2.00 2.24 -13.75
C ALA A 24 2.58 3.20 -14.82
N PRO A 25 3.90 3.49 -14.89
CA PRO A 25 4.46 4.30 -15.96
C PRO A 25 4.19 3.75 -17.38
N TYR A 26 4.14 2.42 -17.54
CA TYR A 26 3.81 1.79 -18.82
C TYR A 26 2.34 1.99 -19.23
N HIS A 27 1.50 2.44 -18.31
CA HIS A 27 0.08 2.72 -18.51
C HIS A 27 -0.25 4.23 -18.54
N GLY A 28 0.75 5.08 -18.74
CA GLY A 28 0.55 6.54 -18.89
C GLY A 28 0.49 7.31 -17.56
N PHE A 29 0.84 6.70 -16.44
CA PHE A 29 1.01 7.42 -15.18
C PHE A 29 2.37 8.12 -15.15
N ASN A 30 2.36 9.39 -14.75
CA ASN A 30 3.60 10.14 -14.55
C ASN A 30 4.02 10.09 -13.07
N GLY A 31 5.21 10.63 -12.79
CA GLY A 31 5.76 10.64 -11.43
C GLY A 31 4.90 11.39 -10.41
N ASP A 32 4.10 12.37 -10.83
CA ASP A 32 3.24 13.13 -9.91
C ASP A 32 1.98 12.37 -9.53
N HIS A 33 1.42 11.57 -10.45
CA HIS A 33 0.35 10.62 -10.12
C HIS A 33 0.82 9.59 -9.10
N ILE A 34 2.01 9.01 -9.28
CA ILE A 34 2.60 8.03 -8.36
C ILE A 34 2.83 8.65 -6.98
N LYS A 35 3.38 9.88 -6.92
CA LYS A 35 3.55 10.62 -5.66
C LYS A 35 2.20 10.89 -4.98
N GLY A 36 1.17 11.24 -5.74
CA GLY A 36 -0.18 11.48 -5.23
C GLY A 36 -0.78 10.22 -4.57
N VAL A 37 -0.65 9.06 -5.21
CA VAL A 37 -1.09 7.78 -4.66
C VAL A 37 -0.34 7.46 -3.36
N ARG A 38 0.99 7.55 -3.37
CA ARG A 38 1.82 7.30 -2.17
C ARG A 38 1.48 8.26 -1.02
N PHE A 39 1.21 9.52 -1.33
CA PHE A 39 0.76 10.50 -0.34
C PHE A 39 -0.58 10.11 0.28
N ALA A 40 -1.56 9.70 -0.54
CA ALA A 40 -2.87 9.26 -0.07
C ALA A 40 -2.77 8.02 0.84
N VAL A 41 -1.96 7.03 0.45
CA VAL A 41 -1.69 5.85 1.29
C VAL A 41 -1.07 6.25 2.62
N ASN A 42 -0.06 7.12 2.62
CA ASN A 42 0.56 7.60 3.86
C ASN A 42 -0.42 8.38 4.75
N LYS A 43 -1.38 9.10 4.17
CA LYS A 43 -2.45 9.78 4.92
C LYS A 43 -3.43 8.80 5.56
N ILE A 44 -3.80 7.72 4.86
CA ILE A 44 -4.68 6.68 5.41
C ILE A 44 -3.99 5.97 6.58
N LEU A 45 -2.68 5.72 6.46
CA LEU A 45 -1.90 5.07 7.51
C LEU A 45 -1.50 6.03 8.66
N ALA A 46 -1.73 7.33 8.51
CA ALA A 46 -1.43 8.30 9.56
C ALA A 46 -2.15 7.90 10.86
N ASP A 47 -1.46 8.06 11.99
CA ASP A 47 -1.97 7.78 13.33
C ASP A 47 -2.33 6.31 13.63
N THR A 48 -2.15 5.40 12.67
CA THR A 48 -2.36 3.94 12.88
C THR A 48 -1.14 3.22 13.45
N GLY A 49 0.02 3.88 13.48
CA GLY A 49 1.31 3.25 13.81
C GLY A 49 1.85 2.32 12.73
N LEU A 50 1.14 2.16 11.60
CA LEU A 50 1.57 1.37 10.46
C LEU A 50 2.30 2.24 9.43
N THR A 51 3.24 1.62 8.73
CA THR A 51 3.92 2.19 7.57
C THR A 51 3.83 1.22 6.40
N THR A 52 3.91 1.71 5.17
CA THR A 52 4.04 0.83 3.99
C THR A 52 5.22 -0.14 4.15
N VAL A 53 6.35 0.33 4.68
CA VAL A 53 7.53 -0.52 4.97
C VAL A 53 7.22 -1.63 5.98
N SER A 54 6.50 -1.35 7.07
CA SER A 54 6.15 -2.39 8.06
C SER A 54 5.17 -3.39 7.48
N ILE A 55 4.22 -2.94 6.65
CA ILE A 55 3.27 -3.80 5.93
C ILE A 55 4.01 -4.74 4.97
N PHE A 56 4.98 -4.21 4.21
CA PHE A 56 5.76 -4.99 3.26
C PHE A 56 6.57 -6.06 3.96
N LYS A 57 7.24 -5.71 5.07
CA LYS A 57 7.98 -6.67 5.90
C LYS A 57 7.08 -7.75 6.48
N GLU A 58 5.85 -7.43 6.84
CA GLU A 58 4.87 -8.41 7.35
C GLU A 58 4.47 -9.40 6.25
N ILE A 59 4.13 -8.90 5.06
CA ILE A 59 3.67 -9.72 3.93
C ILE A 59 4.81 -10.58 3.36
N SER A 60 6.02 -10.03 3.20
CA SER A 60 7.18 -10.79 2.71
C SER A 60 7.65 -11.89 3.67
N LYS A 61 7.25 -11.84 4.96
CA LYS A 61 7.51 -12.92 5.93
C LYS A 61 6.43 -13.99 5.95
N LYS A 62 5.24 -13.70 5.40
CA LYS A 62 4.13 -14.66 5.26
C LYS A 62 4.28 -15.52 3.99
N GLY A 63 5.07 -15.06 3.02
CA GLY A 63 5.40 -15.76 1.77
C GLY A 63 6.65 -16.62 1.86
#